data_AF-A0A1G6PG95-F1
#
_entry.id   AF-A0A1G6PG95-F1
#
_cell.length_a   1.000
_cell.length_b   1.000
_cell.length_c   1.000
_cell.angle_alpha   90.00
_cell.angle_beta   90.00
_cell.angle_gamma   90.00
#
_symmetry.space_group_name_H-M   'P 1'
#
loop_
_entity.id
_entity.type
_entity.pdbx_description
1 polymer ?
#
loop_
_entity_poly.entity_id
_entity_poly.type
_entity_poly.pdbx_seq_one_letter_code
_entity_poly.pdbx_strand_id
1 'polypeptide(L)'
;MVIAMGAMRAIPTSDSGIKKFERFLTYTVLLNTLVLVLIPVTSVAQRFYMPSVGYSMCSELQGNPTMWFTDWVRDPAWCVKGKSLEWVNEQRR
;
A
#
# COMPACT_ATOMS: atom_id res chain seq x y z
N MET A 1 -2.38 -20.94 10.99
CA MET A 1 -1.06 -20.68 11.63
C MET A 1 -1.01 -21.14 13.08
N VAL A 2 -1.97 -20.74 13.94
CA VAL A 2 -2.02 -21.16 15.37
C VAL A 2 -2.10 -22.69 15.54
N ILE A 3 -2.87 -23.37 14.69
CA ILE A 3 -3.05 -24.83 14.70
C ILE A 3 -1.73 -25.58 14.38
N ALA A 4 -0.93 -25.06 13.43
CA ALA A 4 0.34 -25.66 13.05
C ALA A 4 1.42 -25.51 14.14
N MET A 5 1.44 -24.37 14.83
CA MET A 5 2.32 -24.16 15.99
C MET A 5 1.92 -25.04 17.18
N GLY A 6 0.62 -25.27 17.39
CA GLY A 6 0.11 -26.22 18.39
C GLY A 6 0.52 -27.66 18.10
N ALA A 7 0.46 -28.09 16.84
CA ALA A 7 0.87 -29.42 16.42
C ALA A 7 2.39 -29.65 16.60
N MET A 8 3.22 -28.65 16.30
CA MET A 8 4.68 -28.72 16.51
C MET A 8 5.09 -28.83 17.98
N ARG A 9 4.28 -28.34 18.92
CA ARG A 9 4.51 -28.52 20.37
C ARG A 9 4.02 -29.89 20.90
N ALA A 10 3.15 -30.58 20.18
CA ALA A 10 2.65 -31.91 20.54
C ALA A 10 3.57 -33.06 20.06
N ILE A 11 4.45 -32.80 19.08
CA ILE A 11 5.41 -33.76 18.53
C ILE A 11 6.78 -33.46 19.19
N PRO A 12 7.53 -34.46 19.70
CA PRO A 12 8.83 -34.26 20.33
C PRO A 12 9.89 -33.93 19.27
N THR A 13 9.76 -32.75 18.69
CA THR A 13 10.66 -32.21 17.68
C THR A 13 11.67 -31.33 18.41
N SER A 14 12.94 -31.43 18.03
CA SER A 14 14.05 -30.69 18.64
C SER A 14 13.70 -29.22 18.94
N ASP A 15 13.83 -28.83 20.22
CA ASP A 15 13.54 -27.49 20.77
C ASP A 15 14.23 -26.36 19.96
N SER A 16 15.40 -26.67 19.40
CA SER A 16 16.17 -25.78 18.52
C SER A 16 15.52 -25.52 17.16
N GLY A 17 14.78 -26.49 16.60
CA GLY A 17 14.03 -26.33 15.35
C GLY A 17 12.79 -25.45 15.53
N ILE A 18 12.09 -25.64 16.65
CA ILE A 18 10.90 -24.87 17.00
C ILE A 18 11.24 -23.39 17.17
N LYS A 19 12.32 -23.06 17.90
CA LYS A 19 12.78 -21.66 18.10
C LYS A 19 13.16 -20.95 16.80
N LYS A 20 13.78 -21.66 15.84
CA LYS A 20 14.12 -21.09 14.53
C LYS A 20 12.87 -20.77 13.71
N PHE A 21 11.91 -21.69 13.71
CA PHE A 21 10.64 -21.50 13.01
C PHE A 21 9.79 -20.38 13.63
N GLU A 22 9.72 -20.32 14.97
CA GLU A 22 9.05 -19.24 15.70
C GLU A 22 9.64 -17.87 15.36
N ARG A 23 10.97 -17.76 15.33
CA ARG A 23 11.66 -16.53 14.95
C ARG A 23 11.40 -16.14 13.50
N PHE A 24 11.40 -17.10 12.58
CA PHE A 24 11.06 -16.84 11.17
C PHE A 24 9.63 -16.31 11.01
N LEU A 25 8.66 -16.93 11.69
CA LEU A 25 7.27 -16.46 11.69
C LEU A 25 7.14 -15.07 12.30
N THR A 26 7.81 -14.82 13.41
CA THR A 26 7.81 -13.51 14.07
C THR A 26 8.35 -12.42 13.13
N TYR A 27 9.49 -12.68 12.46
CA TYR A 27 10.03 -11.74 11.48
C TYR A 27 9.07 -11.51 10.32
N THR A 28 8.43 -12.56 9.82
CA THR A 28 7.45 -12.44 8.73
C THR A 28 6.27 -11.57 9.15
N VAL A 29 5.73 -11.76 10.35
CA VAL A 29 4.62 -10.95 10.87
C VAL A 29 5.06 -9.49 11.08
N LEU A 30 6.25 -9.26 11.64
CA LEU A 30 6.78 -7.91 11.83
C LEU A 30 6.98 -7.17 10.51
N LEU A 31 7.53 -7.86 9.49
CA LEU A 31 7.72 -7.29 8.16
C LEU A 31 6.39 -6.91 7.50
N ASN A 32 5.38 -7.80 7.58
CA ASN A 32 4.05 -7.51 7.05
C ASN A 32 3.38 -6.36 7.80
N THR A 33 3.52 -6.31 9.13
CA THR A 33 3.02 -5.21 9.95
C THR A 33 3.67 -3.89 9.54
N LEU A 34 4.98 -3.88 9.29
CA LEU A 34 5.70 -2.71 8.81
C LEU A 34 5.16 -2.24 7.45
N VAL A 35 4.97 -3.16 6.49
CA VAL A 35 4.40 -2.84 5.18
C VAL A 35 3.01 -2.23 5.31
N LEU A 36 2.14 -2.79 6.16
CA LEU A 36 0.80 -2.27 6.39
C LEU A 36 0.81 -0.86 7.00
N VAL A 37 1.75 -0.57 7.90
CA VAL A 37 1.92 0.78 8.48
C VAL A 37 2.44 1.78 7.45
N LEU A 38 3.25 1.33 6.47
CA LEU A 38 3.77 2.22 5.43
C LEU A 38 2.68 2.74 4.49
N ILE A 39 1.58 2.01 4.28
CA ILE A 39 0.48 2.43 3.38
C ILE A 39 -0.16 3.78 3.80
N PRO A 40 -0.64 3.96 5.04
CA PRO A 40 -1.18 5.26 5.47
C PRO A 40 -0.09 6.33 5.56
N VAL A 41 1.14 5.97 5.95
CA VAL A 41 2.26 6.92 6.04
C VAL A 41 2.59 7.52 4.66
N THR A 42 2.68 6.69 3.62
CA THR A 42 2.94 7.18 2.25
C THR A 42 1.76 7.99 1.73
N SER A 43 0.53 7.60 2.04
CA SER A 43 -0.67 8.36 1.66
C SER A 43 -0.69 9.76 2.26
N VAL A 44 -0.35 9.89 3.55
CA VAL A 44 -0.22 11.19 4.23
C VAL A 44 0.93 11.98 3.65
N ALA A 45 2.10 11.35 3.46
CA ALA A 45 3.26 12.01 2.87
C ALA A 45 2.95 12.56 1.47
N GLN A 46 2.31 11.77 0.59
CA GLN A 46 1.90 12.21 -0.74
C GLN A 46 0.98 13.43 -0.66
N ARG A 47 0.03 13.46 0.28
CA ARG A 47 -0.89 14.59 0.44
C ARG A 47 -0.18 15.91 0.77
N PHE A 48 0.91 15.87 1.53
CA PHE A 48 1.68 17.07 1.88
C PHE A 48 2.76 17.43 0.85
N TYR A 49 3.42 16.43 0.26
CA TYR A 49 4.53 16.66 -0.66
C TYR A 49 4.09 16.92 -2.10
N MET A 50 3.07 16.24 -2.63
CA MET A 50 2.65 16.42 -4.02
C MET A 50 2.27 17.87 -4.37
N PRO A 51 1.52 18.61 -3.52
CA PRO A 51 1.25 20.04 -3.75
C PRO A 51 2.54 20.88 -3.83
N SER A 52 3.55 20.58 -3.01
CA SER A 52 4.83 21.30 -3.02
C SER A 52 5.65 21.06 -4.30
N VAL A 53 5.41 19.95 -4.99
CA VAL A 53 6.06 19.61 -6.27
C VAL A 53 5.23 20.10 -7.48
N GLY A 54 4.13 20.82 -7.24
CA GLY A 54 3.26 21.35 -8.30
C GLY A 54 2.28 20.32 -8.86
N TYR A 55 1.93 19.30 -8.07
CA TYR A 55 0.83 18.39 -8.40
C TYR A 55 -0.42 18.75 -7.59
N SER A 56 -1.57 18.71 -8.25
CA SER A 56 -2.88 18.93 -7.67
C SER A 56 -3.66 17.62 -7.57
N MET A 57 -4.51 17.53 -6.55
CA MET A 57 -5.34 16.35 -6.28
C MET A 57 -6.56 16.35 -7.20
N CYS A 58 -6.84 15.24 -7.87
CA CYS A 58 -7.95 15.06 -8.80
C CYS A 58 -8.71 13.77 -8.51
N SER A 59 -9.99 13.88 -8.14
CA SER A 59 -10.87 12.74 -7.87
C SER A 59 -11.88 12.45 -8.98
N GLU A 60 -11.90 13.25 -10.04
CA GLU A 60 -12.96 13.22 -11.06
C GLU A 60 -12.62 12.42 -12.32
N LEU A 61 -11.41 11.88 -12.41
CA LEU A 61 -10.99 11.05 -13.53
C LEU A 61 -11.75 9.71 -13.56
N GLN A 62 -12.02 9.25 -14.78
CA GLN A 62 -12.68 7.98 -15.04
C GLN A 62 -11.71 6.82 -14.81
N GLY A 63 -12.17 5.77 -14.14
CA GLY A 63 -11.39 4.57 -13.83
C GLY A 63 -11.14 4.36 -12.34
N ASN A 64 -11.52 5.33 -11.50
CA ASN A 64 -11.42 5.18 -10.05
C ASN A 64 -12.46 4.18 -9.53
N PRO A 65 -12.02 3.06 -8.92
CA PRO A 65 -12.94 2.00 -8.46
C PRO A 65 -13.78 2.44 -7.26
N THR A 66 -13.35 3.48 -6.53
CA THR A 66 -14.07 4.03 -5.38
C THR A 66 -13.88 5.55 -5.30
N MET A 67 -14.81 6.24 -4.63
CA MET A 67 -14.75 7.69 -4.37
C MET A 67 -13.54 8.16 -3.54
N TRP A 68 -12.79 7.22 -2.96
CA TRP A 68 -11.62 7.49 -2.12
C TRP A 68 -10.30 7.43 -2.90
N PHE A 69 -10.35 7.02 -4.16
CA PHE A 69 -9.20 7.12 -5.06
C PHE A 69 -9.09 8.52 -5.60
N THR A 70 -7.92 9.12 -5.38
CA THR A 70 -7.58 10.46 -5.85
C THR A 70 -6.25 10.40 -6.56
N ASP A 71 -6.25 10.75 -7.83
CA ASP A 71 -5.05 10.86 -8.64
C ASP A 71 -4.39 12.21 -8.45
N TRP A 72 -3.13 12.31 -8.90
CA TRP A 72 -2.35 13.53 -8.86
C TRP A 72 -2.07 14.00 -10.28
N VAL A 73 -2.52 15.21 -10.62
CA VAL A 73 -2.33 15.83 -11.94
C VAL A 73 -1.46 17.08 -11.82
N ARG A 74 -0.55 17.27 -12.78
CA ARG A 74 0.40 18.41 -12.74
C ARG A 74 -0.30 19.75 -12.98
N ASP A 75 -1.31 19.77 -13.85
CA ASP A 75 -2.15 20.95 -14.07
C ASP A 75 -3.58 20.65 -13.60
N PRO A 76 -4.15 21.45 -12.68
CA PRO A 76 -5.53 21.28 -12.24
C PRO A 76 -6.55 21.41 -13.39
N ALA A 77 -6.22 22.11 -14.49
CA ALA A 77 -7.10 22.21 -15.66
C ALA A 77 -7.30 20.86 -16.38
N TRP A 78 -6.43 19.88 -16.14
CA TRP A 78 -6.56 18.53 -16.71
C TRP A 78 -7.47 17.62 -15.88
N CYS A 79 -7.93 18.07 -14.70
CA CYS A 79 -8.89 17.32 -13.89
C CYS A 79 -10.32 17.47 -14.45
N VAL A 80 -10.61 16.78 -15.56
CA VAL A 80 -11.90 16.85 -16.23
C VAL A 80 -12.72 15.59 -15.93
N LYS A 81 -13.95 15.80 -15.46
CA LYS A 81 -14.89 14.72 -15.15
C LYS A 81 -15.10 13.79 -16.35
N GLY A 82 -14.95 12.49 -16.13
CA GLY A 82 -15.21 11.48 -17.17
C GLY A 82 -14.11 11.36 -18.23
N LYS A 83 -12.95 11.97 -18.04
CA LYS A 83 -11.75 11.70 -18.85
C LYS A 83 -10.89 10.61 -18.20
N SER A 84 -10.26 9.79 -19.03
CA SER A 84 -9.35 8.73 -18.57
C SER A 84 -7.96 9.27 -18.29
N LEU A 85 -7.15 8.48 -17.58
CA LEU A 85 -5.75 8.81 -17.29
C LEU A 85 -4.88 8.88 -18.57
N GLU A 86 -5.23 8.10 -19.60
CA GLU A 86 -4.64 8.18 -20.95
C GLU A 86 -4.80 9.57 -21.56
N TRP A 87 -6.01 10.16 -21.49
CA TRP A 87 -6.28 11.50 -22.01
C TRP A 87 -5.43 12.57 -21.30
N VAL A 88 -5.22 12.44 -19.99
CA VAL A 88 -4.35 13.34 -19.22
C VAL A 88 -2.89 13.18 -19.65
N ASN A 89 -2.44 11.95 -19.90
CA ASN A 89 -1.08 11.69 -20.40
C ASN A 89 -0.85 12.27 -21.80
N GLU A 90 -1.88 12.30 -22.66
CA GLU A 90 -1.82 12.98 -23.96
C GLU A 90 -1.60 14.49 -23.83
N GLN A 91 -2.16 15.15 -22.80
CA GLN A 91 -1.95 16.59 -22.57
C GLN A 91 -0.51 16.94 -22.17
N ARG A 92 0.25 15.95 -21.68
CA ARG A 92 1.64 16.10 -21.27
C ARG A 92 2.63 15.87 -22.43
N ARG A 93 2.16 15.25 -23.52
CA ARG A 93 2.98 14.95 -24.71
C ARG A 93 3.04 16.17 -25.61
#